data_AF-A0A919BU83-F1
#
_entry.id   AF-A0A919BU83-F1
#
_cell.length_a   1.000
_cell.length_b   1.000
_cell.length_c   1.000
_cell.angle_alpha   90.00
_cell.angle_beta   90.00
_cell.angle_gamma   90.00
#
_symmetry.space_group_name_H-M   'P 1'
#
loop_
_entity.id
_entity.type
_entity.pdbx_description
1 polymer ?
#
loop_
_entity_poly.entity_id
_entity_poly.type
_entity_poly.pdbx_seq_one_letter_code
_entity_poly.pdbx_strand_id
1 'polypeptide(L)'
;MTDWLNEIKDRADAATDGTWCIEYDGATYSITGDPAAGTAICTMTNEAGLDGAAQTWADAHFIARARTDIPRLLDWIDQLQAEVDSLRAEKDQLRQVLISGAAA
;
A
#
# COMPACT_ATOMS: atom_id res chain seq x y z
N MET A 1 5.28 14.29 8.42
CA MET A 1 4.57 13.44 7.44
C MET A 1 5.28 12.09 7.25
N THR A 2 6.56 11.99 7.62
CA THR A 2 7.41 10.80 7.52
C THR A 2 7.04 9.69 8.51
N ASP A 3 6.72 10.00 9.76
CA ASP A 3 6.56 8.96 10.79
C ASP A 3 5.37 8.03 10.50
N TRP A 4 4.22 8.60 10.11
CA TRP A 4 3.04 7.81 9.74
C TRP A 4 3.25 6.95 8.48
N LEU A 5 3.99 7.45 7.48
CA LEU A 5 4.30 6.67 6.27
C LEU A 5 5.29 5.55 6.57
N ASN A 6 6.28 5.81 7.43
CA ASN A 6 7.21 4.79 7.92
C ASN A 6 6.45 3.69 8.66
N GLU A 7 5.50 4.05 9.53
CA GLU A 7 4.65 3.07 10.20
C GLU A 7 3.82 2.23 9.22
N ILE A 8 3.33 2.81 8.11
CA ILE A 8 2.63 2.05 7.07
C ILE A 8 3.59 1.10 6.36
N LYS A 9 4.79 1.56 6.03
CA LYS A 9 5.84 0.75 5.41
C LYS A 9 6.23 -0.44 6.28
N ASP A 10 6.48 -0.20 7.57
CA ASP A 10 6.81 -1.24 8.53
C ASP A 10 5.70 -2.30 8.62
N ARG A 11 4.42 -1.89 8.62
CA ARG A 11 3.28 -2.84 8.60
C ARG A 11 3.19 -3.62 7.28
N ALA A 12 3.48 -2.97 6.15
CA ALA A 12 3.44 -3.60 4.84
C ALA A 12 4.56 -4.64 4.68
N ASP A 13 5.76 -4.33 5.20
CA ASP A 13 6.93 -5.21 5.17
C ASP A 13 6.79 -6.38 6.15
N ALA A 14 6.12 -6.18 7.30
CA ALA A 14 5.85 -7.24 8.26
C ALA A 14 4.72 -8.20 7.84
N ALA A 15 3.91 -7.83 6.85
CA ALA A 15 2.80 -8.65 6.39
C ALA A 15 3.29 -9.84 5.56
N THR A 16 2.62 -11.00 5.70
CA THR A 16 2.95 -12.24 4.97
C THR A 16 3.21 -11.97 3.49
N ASP A 17 4.35 -12.44 3.01
CA ASP A 17 4.78 -12.29 1.62
C ASP A 17 3.88 -13.04 0.64
N GLY A 18 3.99 -12.65 -0.63
CA GLY A 18 3.27 -13.28 -1.74
C GLY A 18 1.89 -12.67 -2.02
N THR A 19 1.30 -13.13 -3.12
CA THR A 19 -0.05 -12.73 -3.51
C THR A 19 -1.05 -13.38 -2.57
N TRP A 20 -1.91 -12.57 -1.97
CA TRP A 20 -2.99 -13.10 -1.15
C TRP A 20 -4.14 -13.59 -2.04
N CYS A 21 -4.52 -14.85 -1.84
CA CYS A 21 -5.61 -15.51 -2.54
C CYS A 21 -6.88 -15.50 -1.69
N ILE A 22 -8.04 -15.59 -2.34
CA ILE A 22 -9.34 -15.65 -1.67
C ILE A 22 -9.95 -17.01 -1.97
N GLU A 23 -10.38 -17.69 -0.92
CA GLU A 23 -11.00 -19.01 -0.99
C GLU A 23 -12.38 -18.96 -0.32
N TYR A 24 -13.33 -19.74 -0.85
CA TYR A 24 -14.68 -19.88 -0.29
C TYR A 24 -14.99 -21.34 -0.03
N ASP A 25 -15.31 -21.68 1.22
CA ASP A 25 -15.56 -23.06 1.66
C ASP A 25 -17.05 -23.46 1.66
N GLY A 26 -17.94 -22.57 1.21
CA GLY A 26 -19.39 -22.76 1.27
C GLY A 26 -20.08 -22.04 2.43
N ALA A 27 -19.32 -21.49 3.39
CA ALA A 27 -19.84 -20.67 4.49
C ALA A 27 -19.03 -19.39 4.73
N THR A 28 -17.74 -19.41 4.42
CA THR A 28 -16.79 -18.38 4.84
C THR A 28 -15.81 -18.05 3.72
N TYR A 29 -15.46 -16.77 3.60
CA TYR A 29 -14.34 -16.35 2.75
C TYR A 29 -13.06 -16.29 3.59
N SER A 30 -11.99 -16.87 3.08
CA SER A 30 -10.67 -16.82 3.72
C SER A 30 -9.64 -16.23 2.77
N ILE A 31 -8.69 -15.48 3.34
CA ILE A 31 -7.55 -14.93 2.62
C ILE A 31 -6.31 -15.74 3.02
N THR A 32 -5.60 -16.29 2.05
CA THR A 32 -4.40 -17.12 2.25
C THR A 32 -3.20 -16.47 1.57
N GLY A 33 -2.02 -16.47 2.22
CA GLY A 33 -0.79 -15.93 1.62
C GLY A 33 -0.06 -16.94 0.74
N ASP A 34 -0.24 -18.22 1.06
CA ASP A 34 0.20 -19.35 0.26
C ASP A 34 -0.88 -20.44 0.34
N PRO A 35 -1.60 -20.73 -0.76
CA PRO A 35 -2.62 -21.77 -0.77
C PRO A 35 -2.05 -23.17 -0.52
N ALA A 36 -0.73 -23.40 -0.69
CA ALA A 36 -0.09 -24.68 -0.37
C ALA A 36 0.21 -24.86 1.13
N ALA A 37 0.35 -23.77 1.88
CA ALA A 37 0.68 -23.80 3.31
C ALA A 37 -0.55 -23.96 4.23
N GLY A 38 -1.76 -23.78 3.70
CA GLY A 38 -3.02 -23.98 4.42
C GLY A 38 -3.25 -23.01 5.60
N THR A 39 -2.48 -21.93 5.69
CA THR A 39 -2.59 -20.95 6.78
C THR A 39 -3.42 -19.76 6.33
N ALA A 40 -4.61 -19.60 6.90
CA ALA A 40 -5.46 -18.43 6.68
C ALA A 40 -4.84 -17.19 7.36
N ILE A 41 -4.67 -16.11 6.59
CA ILE A 41 -4.26 -14.78 7.06
C ILE A 41 -5.45 -14.06 7.68
N CYS A 42 -6.62 -14.20 7.06
CA CYS A 42 -7.86 -13.56 7.47
C CYS A 42 -9.04 -14.45 7.13
N THR A 43 -10.08 -14.41 7.96
CA THR A 43 -11.34 -15.11 7.76
C THR A 43 -12.47 -14.11 7.91
N MET A 44 -13.37 -14.07 6.93
CA MET A 44 -14.50 -13.15 6.89
C MET A 44 -15.81 -13.93 6.96
N THR A 45 -16.54 -13.72 8.05
CA THR A 45 -17.84 -14.34 8.30
C THR A 45 -18.96 -13.35 8.01
N ASN A 46 -19.93 -13.79 7.22
CA ASN A 46 -21.11 -13.00 6.90
C ASN A 46 -22.14 -13.09 8.04
N GLU A 47 -22.33 -11.98 8.77
CA GLU A 47 -23.39 -11.89 9.81
C GLU A 47 -24.76 -11.43 9.25
N ALA A 48 -24.86 -11.11 7.95
CA ALA A 48 -25.99 -10.38 7.38
C ALA A 48 -26.59 -11.02 6.10
N GLY A 49 -27.08 -12.26 6.17
CA GLY A 49 -27.94 -12.86 5.14
C GLY A 49 -27.36 -12.87 3.71
N LEU A 50 -28.21 -13.03 2.67
CA LEU A 50 -27.75 -13.17 1.27
C LEU A 50 -27.04 -11.92 0.72
N ASP A 51 -27.48 -10.72 1.10
CA ASP A 51 -26.84 -9.46 0.67
C ASP A 51 -25.43 -9.28 1.25
N GLY A 52 -25.16 -9.83 2.45
CA GLY A 52 -23.84 -9.79 3.07
C GLY A 52 -22.78 -10.65 2.35
N ALA A 53 -23.17 -11.65 1.56
CA ALA A 53 -22.22 -12.53 0.89
C ALA A 53 -21.47 -11.83 -0.26
N ALA A 54 -22.16 -10.97 -1.02
CA ALA A 54 -21.55 -10.19 -2.09
C ALA A 54 -20.62 -9.10 -1.53
N GLN A 55 -21.01 -8.47 -0.41
CA GLN A 55 -20.16 -7.48 0.25
C GLN A 55 -18.91 -8.13 0.84
N THR A 56 -19.05 -9.30 1.49
CA THR A 56 -17.92 -10.04 2.07
C THR A 56 -16.91 -10.44 1.00
N TRP A 57 -17.38 -10.83 -0.19
CA TRP A 57 -16.51 -11.09 -1.35
C TRP A 57 -15.75 -9.83 -1.80
N ALA A 58 -16.45 -8.70 -1.93
CA ALA A 58 -15.83 -7.44 -2.34
C ALA A 58 -14.76 -6.97 -1.33
N ASP A 59 -15.05 -7.09 -0.03
CA ASP A 59 -14.12 -6.71 1.03
C ASP A 59 -12.89 -7.62 1.06
N ALA A 60 -13.07 -8.94 0.90
CA ALA A 60 -11.96 -9.89 0.80
C ALA A 60 -11.04 -9.54 -0.38
N HIS A 61 -11.63 -9.18 -1.53
CA HIS A 61 -10.91 -8.72 -2.71
C HIS A 61 -10.12 -7.44 -2.46
N PHE A 62 -10.73 -6.46 -1.80
CA PHE A 62 -10.04 -5.23 -1.44
C PHE A 62 -8.82 -5.50 -0.55
N ILE A 63 -8.98 -6.31 0.50
CA ILE A 63 -7.91 -6.64 1.45
C ILE A 63 -6.77 -7.40 0.76
N ALA A 64 -7.09 -8.44 -0.02
CA ALA A 64 -6.09 -9.21 -0.74
C ALA A 64 -5.27 -8.35 -1.72
N ARG A 65 -5.94 -7.41 -2.41
CA ARG A 65 -5.28 -6.47 -3.33
C ARG A 65 -4.41 -5.45 -2.60
N ALA A 66 -4.85 -4.98 -1.44
CA ALA A 66 -4.11 -4.01 -0.64
C ALA A 66 -2.69 -4.48 -0.30
N ARG A 67 -2.46 -5.80 -0.12
CA ARG A 67 -1.11 -6.35 0.10
C ARG A 67 -0.12 -6.02 -1.02
N THR A 68 -0.60 -5.93 -2.26
CA THR A 68 0.22 -5.57 -3.43
C THR A 68 0.18 -4.09 -3.77
N ASP A 69 -0.97 -3.45 -3.57
CA ASP A 69 -1.16 -2.05 -3.99
C ASP A 69 -0.52 -1.08 -2.99
N ILE A 70 -0.51 -1.38 -1.67
CA ILE A 70 0.12 -0.52 -0.66
C ILE A 70 1.64 -0.37 -0.87
N PRO A 71 2.44 -1.45 -1.02
CA PRO A 71 3.87 -1.31 -1.30
C PRO A 71 4.15 -0.47 -2.56
N ARG A 72 3.38 -0.67 -3.64
CA ARG A 72 3.52 0.13 -4.87
C ARG A 72 3.23 1.60 -4.65
N LEU A 73 2.19 1.92 -3.86
CA LEU A 73 1.87 3.30 -3.51
C LEU A 73 2.98 3.93 -2.67
N LEU A 74 3.57 3.19 -1.74
CA LEU A 74 4.72 3.65 -0.95
C LEU A 74 5.94 3.93 -1.85
N ASP A 75 6.26 3.03 -2.78
CA ASP A 75 7.35 3.22 -3.76
C ASP A 75 7.13 4.48 -4.61
N TRP A 76 5.90 4.74 -5.05
CA TRP A 76 5.56 5.96 -5.78
C TRP A 76 5.67 7.21 -4.92
N ILE A 77 5.27 7.15 -3.65
CA ILE A 77 5.43 8.27 -2.73
C ILE A 77 6.90 8.59 -2.52
N ASP A 78 7.76 7.57 -2.34
CA ASP A 78 9.21 7.72 -2.20
C ASP A 78 9.81 8.38 -3.46
N GLN A 79 9.38 7.95 -4.66
CA GLN A 79 9.81 8.56 -5.93
C GLN A 79 9.40 10.03 -6.06
N LEU A 80 8.14 10.35 -5.75
CA LEU A 80 7.62 11.72 -5.81
C LEU A 80 8.34 12.64 -4.81
N GLN A 81 8.67 12.13 -3.62
CA GLN A 81 9.44 12.89 -2.63
C GLN A 81 10.86 13.20 -3.14
N ALA A 82 11.54 12.22 -3.71
CA ALA A 82 12.86 12.42 -4.31
C ALA A 82 12.83 13.45 -5.44
N GLU A 83 11.80 13.42 -6.30
CA GLU A 83 11.63 14.41 -7.37
C GLU A 83 11.38 15.82 -6.83
N VAL A 84 10.51 15.96 -5.82
CA VAL A 84 10.25 17.25 -5.16
C VAL A 84 11.52 17.82 -4.54
N ASP A 85 12.32 17.01 -3.89
CA ASP A 85 13.57 17.45 -3.26
C ASP A 85 14.62 17.85 -4.30
N SER A 86 14.72 17.11 -5.41
CA SER A 86 15.57 17.47 -6.54
C SER A 86 15.19 18.83 -7.14
N LEU A 87 13.89 19.03 -7.42
CA LEU A 87 13.39 20.29 -7.99
C LEU A 87 13.59 21.47 -7.02
N ARG A 88 13.46 21.24 -5.71
CA ARG A 88 13.75 22.27 -4.70
C ARG A 88 15.21 22.68 -4.73
N ALA A 89 16.12 21.71 -4.78
CA ALA A 89 17.56 21.96 -4.85
C ALA A 89 17.95 22.73 -6.12
N GLU A 90 17.41 22.33 -7.28
CA GLU A 90 17.64 23.05 -8.55
C GLU A 90 17.13 24.48 -8.50
N LYS A 91 15.90 24.68 -7.99
CA LYS A 91 15.31 26.02 -7.82
C LYS A 91 16.15 26.90 -6.89
N ASP A 92 16.69 26.34 -5.81
CA ASP A 92 17.54 27.08 -4.87
C ASP A 92 18.90 27.43 -5.51
N GLN A 93 19.48 26.51 -6.29
CA GLN A 93 20.70 26.78 -7.08
C GLN A 93 20.49 27.90 -8.10
N LEU A 94 19.39 27.84 -8.87
CA LEU A 94 19.06 28.88 -9.87
C LEU A 94 18.86 30.25 -9.22
N ARG A 95 18.19 30.30 -8.06
CA ARG A 95 18.04 31.55 -7.28
C ARG A 95 19.38 32.11 -6.86
N GLN A 96 20.30 31.27 -6.40
CA GLN A 96 21.64 31.71 -5.99
C GLN A 96 22.43 32.28 -7.17
N VAL A 97 22.37 31.63 -8.33
CA VAL A 97 23.03 32.12 -9.56
C VAL A 97 22.49 33.49 -9.95
N LEU A 98 21.16 33.67 -9.97
CA LEU A 98 20.53 34.95 -10.30
C LEU A 98 20.96 36.08 -9.34
N ILE A 99 20.99 35.82 -8.04
CA ILE A 99 21.42 36.82 -7.04
C ILE A 99 22.89 37.18 -7.23
N SER A 100 23.76 36.19 -7.45
CA SER A 100 25.19 36.42 -7.67
C SER A 100 25.50 37.14 -8.98
N GLY A 101 24.73 36.88 -10.05
CA GLY A 101 24.88 37.54 -11.34
C GLY A 101 24.31 38.96 -11.38
N ALA A 102 23.36 39.30 -10.53
CA ALA A 102 22.83 40.66 -10.40
C ALA A 102 23.72 41.59 -9.53
N ALA A 103 24.68 41.03 -8.79
CA ALA A 103 25.61 41.76 -7.93
C ALA A 103 26.97 42.05 -8.57
N ALA A 104 27.20 41.59 -9.81
CA ALA A 104 28.41 41.79 -10.61
C ALA A 104 28.16 42.81 -11.73
#